data_AF-A0A0S3RCU7-F1
#
_entry.id   AF-A0A0S3RCU7-F1
#
_cell.length_a   1.000
_cell.length_b   1.000
_cell.length_c   1.000
_cell.angle_alpha   90.00
_cell.angle_beta   90.00
_cell.angle_gamma   90.00
#
_symmetry.space_group_name_H-M   'P 1'
#
loop_
_entity.id
_entity.type
_entity.pdbx_description
1 polymer ?
#
loop_
_entity_poly.entity_id
_entity_poly.type
_entity_poly.pdbx_seq_one_letter_code
_entity_poly.pdbx_strand_id
1 'polypeptide(L)'
;MKSKHMGGTFTKKKKYIVTGLCNDIPAWPGREREDTNEKRAYFGIKTTDRTIEFECGSKGDKQFWLEGIQYMLNCRVKVTL
;
A
#
# COMPACT_ATOMS: atom_id res chain seq x y z
N MET A 1 -13.60 -4.14 20.17
CA MET A 1 -12.84 -3.06 19.52
C MET A 1 -13.82 -1.93 19.19
N LYS A 2 -13.78 -0.80 19.91
CA LYS A 2 -14.69 0.33 19.64
C LYS A 2 -13.98 1.27 18.67
N SER A 3 -14.48 1.40 17.44
CA SER A 3 -14.02 2.46 16.55
C SER A 3 -14.50 3.79 17.13
N LYS A 4 -13.56 4.70 17.47
CA LYS A 4 -13.91 6.10 17.69
C LYS A 4 -14.28 6.67 16.33
N HIS A 5 -15.57 6.82 16.07
CA HIS A 5 -16.08 7.50 14.89
C HIS A 5 -15.56 8.95 14.91
N MET A 6 -14.53 9.25 14.12
CA MET A 6 -14.16 10.64 13.83
C MET A 6 -15.25 11.19 12.91
N GLY A 7 -16.06 12.10 13.46
CA GLY A 7 -17.11 12.79 12.73
C GLY A 7 -16.53 13.56 11.54
N GLY A 8 -16.88 13.12 10.34
CA GLY A 8 -16.46 13.71 9.08
C GLY A 8 -16.33 12.66 8.00
N THR A 9 -17.20 12.70 6.99
CA THR A 9 -16.98 11.94 5.76
C THR A 9 -15.75 12.52 5.08
N PHE A 10 -14.62 11.80 5.11
CA PHE A 10 -13.49 12.11 4.24
C PHE A 10 -13.90 11.85 2.78
N THR A 11 -14.56 12.82 2.15
CA THR A 11 -14.87 12.76 0.72
C THR A 11 -13.57 13.03 -0.05
N LYS A 12 -12.82 11.97 -0.34
CA LYS A 12 -11.60 12.06 -1.14
C LYS A 12 -11.99 12.33 -2.59
N LYS A 13 -12.16 13.62 -2.94
CA LYS A 13 -12.56 14.06 -4.29
C LYS A 13 -11.53 13.65 -5.36
N LYS A 14 -10.24 13.62 -4.98
CA LYS A 14 -9.16 13.23 -5.87
C LYS A 14 -9.00 11.71 -5.90
N LYS A 15 -9.42 11.10 -7.00
CA LYS A 15 -9.11 9.72 -7.34
C LYS A 15 -7.68 9.65 -7.87
N TYR A 16 -6.90 8.67 -7.41
CA TYR A 16 -5.55 8.42 -7.92
C TYR A 16 -5.60 7.19 -8.81
N ILE A 17 -5.07 7.31 -10.03
CA ILE A 17 -4.91 6.17 -10.94
C ILE A 17 -3.62 5.46 -10.52
N VAL A 18 -3.76 4.18 -10.15
CA VAL A 18 -2.61 3.32 -9.85
C VAL A 18 -2.03 2.84 -11.17
N THR A 19 -0.74 3.07 -11.38
CA THR A 19 -0.02 2.72 -12.60
C THR A 19 0.95 1.56 -12.38
N GLY A 20 1.23 1.19 -11.14
CA GLY A 20 2.05 0.02 -10.84
C GLY A 20 2.48 -0.07 -9.38
N LEU A 21 3.44 -0.95 -9.13
CA LEU A 21 4.00 -1.24 -7.83
C LEU A 21 5.51 -0.93 -7.79
N CYS A 22 6.05 -0.79 -6.59
CA CYS A 22 7.48 -0.66 -6.30
C CYS A 22 7.83 -1.66 -5.20
N ASN A 23 8.64 -2.67 -5.52
CA ASN A 23 9.04 -3.69 -4.55
C ASN A 23 10.24 -3.24 -3.70
N ASP A 24 11.06 -2.34 -4.23
CA ASP A 24 12.38 -2.03 -3.68
C ASP A 24 12.34 -0.74 -2.85
N ILE A 25 11.43 -0.69 -1.87
CA ILE A 25 11.37 0.41 -0.91
C ILE A 25 12.30 0.09 0.27
N PRO A 26 13.29 0.95 0.57
CA PRO A 26 14.14 0.79 1.73
C PRO A 26 13.37 1.08 3.03
N ALA A 27 13.93 0.71 4.16
CA ALA A 27 13.41 1.18 5.44
C ALA A 27 13.45 2.72 5.50
N TRP A 28 12.40 3.33 6.06
CA TRP A 28 12.40 4.78 6.25
C TRP A 28 13.45 5.22 7.27
N PRO A 29 14.02 6.42 7.10
CA PRO A 29 14.99 6.96 8.05
C PRO A 29 14.49 6.88 9.50
N GLY A 30 15.34 6.39 10.39
CA GLY A 30 15.02 6.23 11.81
C GLY A 30 14.37 4.90 12.20
N ARG A 31 14.01 4.03 11.25
CA ARG A 31 13.49 2.67 11.52
C ARG A 31 14.56 1.57 11.49
N GLU A 32 15.82 1.95 11.36
CA GLU A 32 16.95 1.03 11.20
C GLU A 32 17.30 0.25 12.49
N ARG A 33 16.77 0.68 13.64
CA ARG A 33 17.10 0.17 14.98
C ARG A 33 15.96 -0.55 15.70
N GLU A 34 14.82 -0.75 15.06
CA GLU A 34 13.74 -1.52 15.69
C GLU A 34 14.06 -3.02 15.61
N ASP A 35 14.52 -3.58 16.74
CA ASP A 35 14.64 -5.02 17.01
C ASP A 35 13.25 -5.68 17.09
N THR A 36 12.45 -5.59 16.02
CA THR A 36 11.26 -6.42 15.88
C THR A 36 11.70 -7.79 15.39
N ASN A 37 11.32 -8.84 16.13
CA ASN A 37 11.64 -10.23 15.81
C ASN A 37 11.19 -10.63 14.38
N GLU A 38 10.18 -9.92 13.85
CA GLU A 38 9.80 -9.93 12.44
C GLU A 38 10.40 -8.71 11.72
N LYS A 39 11.17 -8.97 10.66
CA LYS A 39 11.72 -7.92 9.81
C LYS A 39 10.59 -7.25 9.04
N ARG A 40 10.26 -6.01 9.43
CA ARG A 40 9.38 -5.13 8.66
C ARG A 40 9.79 -5.10 7.21
N ALA A 41 8.80 -4.98 6.35
CA ALA A 41 8.99 -4.91 4.92
C ALA A 41 8.23 -3.73 4.34
N TYR A 42 8.70 -3.23 3.20
CA TYR A 42 8.15 -2.02 2.61
C TYR A 42 7.87 -2.24 1.13
N PHE A 43 6.83 -1.58 0.63
CA PHE A 43 6.50 -1.53 -0.79
C PHE A 43 5.86 -0.19 -1.13
N GLY A 44 5.81 0.13 -2.42
CA GLY A 44 5.20 1.34 -2.93
C GLY A 44 4.12 1.06 -3.95
N ILE A 45 3.12 1.93 -4.01
CA ILE A 45 2.13 2.01 -5.08
C ILE A 45 2.45 3.24 -5.91
N LYS A 46 2.72 3.04 -7.20
CA LYS A 46 2.94 4.12 -8.15
C LYS A 46 1.58 4.64 -8.61
N THR A 47 1.40 5.95 -8.49
CA THR A 47 0.27 6.67 -9.07
C THR A 47 0.78 7.61 -10.15
N THR A 48 -0.11 8.27 -10.89
CA THR A 48 0.27 9.30 -11.87
C THR A 48 1.09 10.44 -11.27
N ASP A 49 0.90 10.74 -9.99
CA ASP A 49 1.44 11.95 -9.36
C ASP A 49 2.63 11.66 -8.46
N ARG A 50 2.63 10.50 -7.78
CA ARG A 50 3.63 10.13 -6.79
C ARG A 50 3.62 8.64 -6.47
N THR A 51 4.68 8.18 -5.83
CA THR A 51 4.69 6.88 -5.14
C THR A 51 4.15 7.06 -3.72
N ILE A 52 3.23 6.19 -3.31
CA ILE A 52 2.76 6.09 -1.93
C ILE A 52 3.39 4.84 -1.33
N GLU A 53 4.17 5.01 -0.28
CA GLU A 53 4.92 3.93 0.37
C GLU A 53 4.17 3.39 1.58
N PHE A 54 4.30 2.09 1.81
CA PHE A 54 3.64 1.34 2.88
C PHE A 54 4.66 0.50 3.64
N GLU A 55 4.43 0.41 4.95
CA GLU A 55 5.13 -0.53 5.85
C GLU A 55 4.22 -1.75 6.10
N CYS A 56 4.82 -2.93 6.13
CA CYS A 56 4.20 -4.21 6.47
C CYS A 56 4.86 -4.80 7.71
N GLY A 57 4.07 -5.52 8.51
CA GLY A 57 4.55 -6.23 9.70
C GLY A 57 5.57 -7.32 9.34
N SER A 58 5.38 -7.99 8.21
CA SER A 58 6.26 -9.06 7.74
C SER A 58 6.52 -9.01 6.24
N LYS A 59 7.51 -9.78 5.77
CA LYS A 59 7.73 -10.04 4.33
C LYS A 59 6.56 -10.79 3.68
N GLY A 60 5.87 -11.64 4.44
CA GLY A 60 4.69 -12.38 3.96
C GLY A 60 3.54 -11.44 3.63
N ASP A 61 3.25 -10.49 4.53
CA ASP A 61 2.22 -9.47 4.31
C ASP A 61 2.55 -8.61 3.08
N LYS A 62 3.82 -8.20 2.95
CA LYS A 62 4.28 -7.46 1.77
C LYS A 62 3.99 -8.24 0.48
N GLN A 63 4.33 -9.53 0.45
CA GLN A 63 4.11 -10.37 -0.72
C GLN A 63 2.62 -10.49 -1.03
N PHE A 64 1.78 -10.73 -0.01
CA PHE A 64 0.33 -10.79 -0.15
C PHE A 64 -0.26 -9.51 -0.76
N TRP A 65 0.19 -8.34 -0.27
CA TRP A 65 -0.24 -7.05 -0.82
C TRP A 65 0.20 -6.84 -2.27
N LEU A 66 1.46 -7.13 -2.59
CA LEU A 66 1.98 -6.99 -3.95
C LEU A 66 1.21 -7.87 -4.94
N GLU A 67 0.98 -9.14 -4.60
CA GLU A 67 0.23 -10.08 -5.43
C GLU A 67 -1.22 -9.64 -5.62
N GLY A 68 -1.91 -9.28 -4.53
CA GLY A 68 -3.30 -8.84 -4.59
C GLY A 68 -3.49 -7.59 -5.44
N ILE A 69 -2.61 -6.60 -5.29
CA ILE A 69 -2.68 -5.37 -6.10
C ILE A 69 -2.31 -5.63 -7.55
N GLN A 70 -1.26 -6.42 -7.80
CA GLN A 70 -0.87 -6.78 -9.16
C GLN A 70 -1.99 -7.55 -9.87
N TYR A 71 -2.67 -8.46 -9.16
CA TYR A 71 -3.85 -9.15 -9.65
C TYR A 71 -4.95 -8.15 -10.01
N MET A 72 -5.29 -7.21 -9.12
CA MET A 72 -6.30 -6.18 -9.40
C MET A 72 -5.95 -5.30 -10.61
N LEU A 73 -4.67 -4.96 -10.81
CA LEU A 73 -4.21 -4.20 -11.97
C LEU A 73 -4.30 -5.01 -13.28
N ASN A 74 -4.07 -6.32 -13.20
CA ASN A 74 -4.14 -7.23 -14.35
C ASN A 74 -5.58 -7.64 -14.68
N CYS A 75 -6.48 -7.60 -13.69
CA CYS A 75 -7.92 -7.74 -13.88
C CYS A 75 -8.45 -6.55 -14.66
N ARG A 76 -8.41 -6.64 -15.99
CA ARG A 76 -9.26 -5.82 -16.86
C ARG A 76 -10.70 -6.16 -16.52
N VAL A 77 -11.31 -5.38 -15.63
CA VAL A 77 -12.77 -5.33 -15.54
C VAL A 77 -13.21 -4.93 -16.95
N LYS A 78 -13.78 -5.87 -17.71
CA LYS A 78 -14.60 -5.54 -18.86
C LYS A 78 -15.80 -4.79 -18.28
N VAL A 79 -15.64 -3.49 -18.05
CA VAL A 79 -16.76 -2.61 -17.80
C VAL A 79 -17.45 -2.52 -19.14
N THR A 80 -18.36 -3.46 -19.40
CA THR A 80 -19.31 -3.36 -20.50
C THR A 80 -20.17 -2.15 -20.16
N LEU A 81 -20.03 -1.08 -20.95
CA LEU A 81 -20.94 0.07 -20.92
C LEU A 81 -22.33 -0.35 -21.43
#